data_AF-A0A7X6P0R2-F1
#
_entry.id   AF-A0A7X6P0R2-F1
#
_cell.length_a   1.000
_cell.length_b   1.000
_cell.length_c   1.000
_cell.angle_alpha   90.00
_cell.angle_beta   90.00
_cell.angle_gamma   90.00
#
_symmetry.space_group_name_H-M   'P 1'
#
loop_
_entity.id
_entity.type
_entity.pdbx_description
1 polymer ?
#
loop_
_entity_poly.entity_id
_entity_poly.type
_entity_poly.pdbx_seq_one_letter_code
_entity_poly.pdbx_strand_id
1 'polypeptide(L)'
;MADAETGEDNSRGLDLVARALTKIGPHYRYWSTVRTSEGVIDHLIVGPTGVWVIVVANMDLPIAVRDGRLVRGGVDHHVLVKTIERRARCASNHLGIPTRAVLAVPGALVGGSPQAAGRVRVVSSAMLVAYVTGAPSEMPPERLAETRERAEA
;
A
#
# COMPACT_ATOMS: atom_id res chain seq x y z
N MET A 1 26.88 7.47 -10.55
CA MET A 1 26.61 6.67 -11.77
C MET A 1 25.65 5.56 -11.38
N ALA A 2 24.36 5.86 -11.27
CA ALA A 2 23.27 4.92 -10.99
C ALA A 2 21.95 5.70 -11.07
N ASP A 3 21.27 5.70 -12.22
CA ASP A 3 19.93 6.32 -12.33
C ASP A 3 19.14 5.84 -13.57
N ALA A 4 19.38 4.62 -14.04
CA ALA A 4 18.63 4.03 -15.16
C ALA A 4 17.85 2.74 -14.79
N GLU A 5 18.30 1.99 -13.78
CA GLU A 5 17.66 0.71 -13.39
C GLU A 5 16.43 0.89 -12.48
N THR A 6 16.25 2.06 -11.86
CA THR A 6 15.19 2.29 -10.84
C THR A 6 13.79 2.45 -11.44
N GLY A 7 13.66 2.81 -12.72
CA GLY A 7 12.37 3.13 -13.36
C GLY A 7 11.62 1.91 -13.93
N GLU A 8 12.34 1.02 -14.61
CA GLU A 8 11.74 -0.14 -15.28
C GLU A 8 11.31 -1.22 -14.27
N ASP A 9 12.12 -1.40 -13.23
CA ASP A 9 11.91 -2.42 -12.21
C ASP A 9 10.78 -2.05 -11.25
N ASN A 10 10.61 -0.76 -10.95
CA ASN A 10 9.43 -0.30 -10.22
C ASN A 10 8.13 -0.47 -11.03
N SER A 11 8.20 -0.30 -12.35
CA SER A 11 7.06 -0.49 -13.26
C SER A 11 6.55 -1.94 -13.25
N ARG A 12 7.46 -2.92 -13.24
CA ARG A 12 7.09 -4.35 -13.10
C ARG A 12 6.39 -4.64 -11.76
N GLY A 13 6.86 -4.04 -10.68
CA GLY A 13 6.23 -4.19 -9.36
C GLY A 13 4.81 -3.62 -9.33
N LEU A 14 4.62 -2.44 -9.91
CA LEU A 14 3.31 -1.79 -10.06
C LEU A 14 2.35 -2.66 -10.88
N ASP A 15 2.80 -3.21 -12.01
CA ASP A 15 1.99 -4.09 -12.85
C ASP A 15 1.55 -5.37 -12.13
N LEU A 16 2.43 -5.97 -11.33
CA LEU A 16 2.09 -7.16 -10.53
C LEU A 16 1.01 -6.85 -9.49
N VAL A 17 1.13 -5.72 -8.81
CA VAL A 17 0.14 -5.27 -7.83
C VAL A 17 -1.18 -4.94 -8.52
N ALA A 18 -1.16 -4.17 -9.62
CA ALA A 18 -2.35 -3.85 -10.39
C ALA A 18 -3.09 -5.11 -10.87
N ARG A 19 -2.35 -6.12 -11.38
CA ARG A 19 -2.91 -7.42 -11.75
C ARG A 19 -3.53 -8.16 -10.56
N ALA A 20 -2.91 -8.13 -9.39
CA ALA A 20 -3.49 -8.71 -8.18
C ALA A 20 -4.81 -8.01 -7.82
N LEU A 21 -4.85 -6.67 -7.87
CA LEU A 21 -6.04 -5.88 -7.52
C LEU A 21 -7.25 -6.14 -8.43
N THR A 22 -7.08 -6.64 -9.66
CA THR A 22 -8.21 -7.08 -10.50
C THR A 22 -9.08 -8.17 -9.83
N LYS A 23 -8.53 -8.89 -8.83
CA LYS A 23 -9.20 -9.99 -8.12
C LYS A 23 -9.81 -9.57 -6.78
N ILE A 24 -9.76 -8.29 -6.41
CA ILE A 24 -10.15 -7.81 -5.07
C ILE A 24 -11.64 -7.96 -4.74
N GLY A 25 -12.48 -8.16 -5.76
CA GLY A 25 -13.91 -8.42 -5.61
C GLY A 25 -14.79 -7.18 -5.82
N PRO A 26 -16.10 -7.39 -6.07
CA PRO A 26 -17.01 -6.35 -6.56
C PRO A 26 -17.35 -5.27 -5.53
N HIS A 27 -17.19 -5.58 -4.25
CA HIS A 27 -17.43 -4.65 -3.14
C HIS A 27 -16.28 -3.69 -2.89
N TYR A 28 -15.20 -3.75 -3.66
CA TYR A 28 -14.07 -2.85 -3.56
C TYR A 28 -14.00 -1.97 -4.82
N ARG A 29 -13.44 -0.78 -4.65
CA ARG A 29 -13.00 0.09 -5.74
C ARG A 29 -11.54 0.44 -5.50
N TYR A 30 -10.79 0.58 -6.58
CA TYR A 30 -9.41 1.01 -6.49
C TYR A 30 -9.08 1.99 -7.61
N TRP A 31 -8.17 2.90 -7.30
CA TRP A 31 -7.62 3.89 -8.22
C TRP A 31 -6.11 3.72 -8.22
N SER A 32 -5.48 3.93 -9.38
CA SER A 32 -4.03 3.88 -9.53
C SER A 32 -3.48 5.28 -9.75
N THR A 33 -2.25 5.54 -9.31
CA THR A 33 -1.53 6.80 -9.54
C THR A 33 -2.28 8.01 -8.97
N VAL A 34 -2.75 7.92 -7.73
CA VAL A 34 -3.49 8.98 -7.05
C VAL A 34 -2.51 10.06 -6.61
N ARG A 35 -2.63 11.26 -7.19
CA ARG A 35 -1.76 12.41 -6.85
C ARG A 35 -2.26 13.09 -5.59
N THR A 36 -1.33 13.39 -4.68
CA THR A 36 -1.59 14.13 -3.45
C THR A 36 -0.56 15.26 -3.29
N SER A 37 -0.77 16.17 -2.35
CA SER A 37 0.23 17.18 -1.99
C SER A 37 1.52 16.57 -1.40
N GLU A 38 1.47 15.30 -0.98
CA GLU A 38 2.57 14.54 -0.39
C GLU A 38 3.20 13.53 -1.38
N GLY A 39 2.90 13.68 -2.68
CA GLY A 39 3.38 12.83 -3.76
C GLY A 39 2.33 11.86 -4.29
N VAL A 40 2.80 10.80 -4.96
CA VAL A 40 1.91 9.82 -5.62
C VAL A 40 1.65 8.62 -4.70
N ILE A 41 0.40 8.24 -4.57
CA ILE A 41 -0.03 6.95 -4.04
C ILE A 41 -0.21 6.01 -5.23
N ASP A 42 0.44 4.85 -5.20
CA ASP A 42 0.42 3.92 -6.33
C ASP A 42 -0.97 3.31 -6.50
N HIS A 43 -1.59 2.86 -5.41
CA HIS A 43 -2.99 2.48 -5.41
C HIS A 43 -3.73 2.92 -4.14
N LEU A 44 -4.93 3.45 -4.33
CA LEU A 44 -5.90 3.70 -3.27
C LEU A 44 -7.02 2.66 -3.40
N ILE A 45 -7.38 1.99 -2.31
CA ILE A 45 -8.46 1.00 -2.29
C ILE A 45 -9.50 1.42 -1.26
N VAL A 46 -10.77 1.37 -1.66
CA VAL A 46 -11.92 1.67 -0.80
C VAL A 46 -12.90 0.51 -0.84
N GLY A 47 -13.18 -0.09 0.32
CA GLY A 47 -14.10 -1.22 0.46
C GLY A 47 -14.62 -1.41 1.89
N PRO A 48 -15.34 -2.52 2.16
CA PRO A 48 -15.97 -2.77 3.46
C PRO A 48 -14.97 -2.81 4.63
N THR A 49 -13.72 -3.20 4.36
CA THR A 49 -12.63 -3.24 5.35
C THR A 49 -11.92 -1.91 5.52
N GLY A 50 -12.46 -0.82 4.97
CA GLY A 50 -11.93 0.53 5.10
C GLY A 50 -11.16 1.01 3.87
N VAL A 51 -10.29 2.00 4.10
CA VAL A 51 -9.48 2.63 3.06
C VAL A 51 -8.02 2.21 3.22
N TRP A 52 -7.42 1.76 2.12
CA TRP A 52 -6.04 1.27 2.08
C TRP A 52 -5.22 2.08 1.09
N VAL A 53 -4.08 2.58 1.56
CA VAL A 53 -3.11 3.32 0.77
C VAL A 53 -1.94 2.39 0.51
N ILE A 54 -1.81 1.97 -0.75
CA ILE A 54 -0.80 1.03 -1.19
C ILE A 54 0.29 1.81 -1.90
N VAL A 55 1.52 1.68 -1.38
CA VAL A 55 2.73 2.10 -2.07
C VAL A 55 3.50 0.84 -2.45
N VAL A 56 3.95 0.78 -3.69
CA VAL A 56 4.74 -0.31 -4.23
C VAL A 56 6.19 0.11 -4.18
N ALA A 57 7.05 -0.77 -3.66
CA ALA A 57 8.48 -0.58 -3.79
C ALA A 57 9.09 -1.87 -4.32
N ASN A 58 9.72 -1.77 -5.49
CA ASN A 58 10.61 -2.84 -5.93
C ASN A 58 11.91 -2.74 -5.13
N MET A 59 12.09 -3.67 -4.20
CA MET A 59 13.26 -3.75 -3.35
C MET A 59 13.86 -5.14 -3.52
N ASP A 60 15.16 -5.22 -3.81
CA ASP A 60 15.81 -6.53 -3.88
C ASP A 60 15.70 -7.23 -2.54
N LEU A 61 15.19 -8.46 -2.58
CA LEU A 61 15.05 -9.33 -1.43
C LEU A 61 16.43 -9.81 -0.94
N PRO A 62 16.58 -10.14 0.36
CA PRO A 62 15.54 -10.27 1.37
C PRO A 62 15.23 -8.97 2.12
N ILE A 63 13.93 -8.72 2.35
CA ILE A 63 13.41 -7.63 3.17
C ILE A 63 12.91 -8.23 4.48
N ALA A 64 13.32 -7.65 5.61
CA ALA A 64 12.85 -8.06 6.93
C ALA A 64 12.38 -6.83 7.72
N VAL A 65 11.42 -7.04 8.62
CA VAL A 65 11.14 -6.07 9.67
C VAL A 65 11.87 -6.52 10.94
N ARG A 66 12.71 -5.64 11.50
CA ARG A 66 13.43 -5.85 12.77
C ARG A 66 13.14 -4.70 13.71
N ASP A 67 12.69 -5.00 14.93
CA ASP A 67 12.33 -3.99 15.95
C ASP A 67 11.38 -2.92 15.42
N GLY A 68 10.41 -3.33 14.59
CA GLY A 68 9.43 -2.43 13.98
C GLY A 68 9.99 -1.53 12.87
N ARG A 69 11.21 -1.80 12.39
CA ARG A 69 11.89 -1.05 11.31
C ARG A 69 12.02 -1.91 10.06
N LEU A 70 11.84 -1.29 8.90
CA LEU A 70 12.06 -1.93 7.62
C LEU A 70 13.56 -1.97 7.34
N VAL A 71 14.14 -3.17 7.27
CA VAL A 71 15.58 -3.37 7.07
C VAL A 71 15.85 -4.21 5.82
N ARG A 72 16.77 -3.75 4.98
CA ARG A 72 17.29 -4.48 3.81
C ARG A 72 18.80 -4.43 3.83
N GLY A 73 19.47 -5.59 3.77
CA GLY A 73 20.94 -5.65 3.78
C GLY A 73 21.60 -4.94 4.98
N GLY A 74 20.91 -4.82 6.12
CA GLY A 74 21.37 -4.08 7.30
C GLY A 74 21.08 -2.57 7.29
N VAL A 75 20.49 -2.04 6.22
CA VAL A 75 20.12 -0.62 6.08
C VAL A 75 18.69 -0.38 6.52
N ASP A 76 18.47 0.64 7.36
CA ASP A 76 17.16 1.08 7.84
C ASP A 76 16.47 2.01 6.82
N HIS A 77 15.30 1.61 6.33
CA HIS A 77 14.48 2.35 5.37
C HIS A 77 13.41 3.23 6.02
N HIS A 78 13.65 3.76 7.22
CA HIS A 78 12.72 4.64 7.94
C HIS A 78 12.17 5.84 7.13
N VAL A 79 12.95 6.40 6.19
CA VAL A 79 12.49 7.51 5.33
C VAL A 79 11.35 7.06 4.41
N LEU A 80 11.45 5.86 3.84
CA LEU A 80 10.40 5.27 3.02
C LEU A 80 9.13 5.06 3.87
N VAL A 81 9.29 4.45 5.05
CA VAL A 81 8.17 4.23 5.99
C VAL A 81 7.47 5.56 6.32
N LYS A 82 8.22 6.58 6.72
CA LYS A 82 7.66 7.93 7.01
C LYS A 82 6.96 8.55 5.81
N THR A 83 7.49 8.37 4.60
CA THR A 83 6.88 8.86 3.36
C THR A 83 5.51 8.22 3.13
N ILE A 84 5.41 6.90 3.29
CA ILE A 84 4.14 6.17 3.14
C ILE A 84 3.15 6.62 4.22
N GLU A 85 3.58 6.79 5.47
CA GLU A 85 2.72 7.30 6.54
C GLU A 85 2.20 8.72 6.26
N ARG A 86 3.03 9.61 5.69
CA ARG A 86 2.62 10.96 5.27
C ARG A 86 1.57 10.92 4.17
N ARG A 87 1.78 10.10 3.14
CA ARG A 87 0.81 9.91 2.04
C ARG A 87 -0.52 9.35 2.55
N ALA A 88 -0.47 8.34 3.42
CA ALA A 88 -1.66 7.77 4.03
C ALA A 88 -2.43 8.80 4.86
N ARG A 89 -1.73 9.62 5.65
CA ARG A 89 -2.33 10.72 6.42
C ARG A 89 -2.95 11.78 5.51
N CYS A 90 -2.31 12.13 4.41
CA CYS A 90 -2.85 13.06 3.43
C CYS A 90 -4.17 12.53 2.83
N ALA A 91 -4.18 11.27 2.38
CA ALA A 91 -5.41 10.62 1.90
C ALA A 91 -6.50 10.57 2.99
N SER A 92 -6.12 10.30 4.24
CA SER A 92 -7.05 10.28 5.37
C SER A 92 -7.71 11.64 5.61
N ASN A 93 -6.91 12.72 5.58
CA ASN A 93 -7.41 14.07 5.73
C ASN A 93 -8.35 14.46 4.59
N HIS A 94 -8.00 14.09 3.36
CA HIS A 94 -8.82 14.37 2.17
C HIS A 94 -10.16 13.62 2.19
N LEU A 95 -10.13 12.32 2.52
CA LEU A 95 -11.33 11.49 2.52
C LEU A 95 -12.18 11.68 3.79
N GLY A 96 -11.61 12.22 4.87
CA GLY A 96 -12.29 12.37 6.16
C GLY A 96 -12.49 11.05 6.92
N ILE A 97 -11.66 10.05 6.65
CA ILE A 97 -11.69 8.74 7.31
C ILE A 97 -10.27 8.20 7.52
N PRO A 98 -9.98 7.48 8.61
CA PRO A 98 -8.69 6.81 8.78
C PRO A 98 -8.34 5.89 7.60
N THR A 99 -7.08 5.95 7.17
CA THR A 99 -6.52 5.07 6.13
C THR A 99 -5.48 4.13 6.72
N ARG A 100 -5.31 2.98 6.07
CA ARG A 100 -4.30 1.97 6.40
C ARG A 100 -3.15 2.04 5.41
N ALA A 101 -1.95 2.31 5.91
CA ALA A 101 -0.73 2.38 5.10
C ALA A 101 -0.16 0.99 4.83
N VAL A 102 0.04 0.66 3.55
CA VAL A 102 0.60 -0.62 3.12
C VAL A 102 1.77 -0.39 2.18
N LEU A 103 2.88 -1.08 2.45
CA LEU A 103 3.99 -1.25 1.54
C LEU A 103 3.86 -2.62 0.87
N ALA A 104 3.51 -2.63 -0.41
CA ALA A 104 3.47 -3.84 -1.22
C ALA A 104 4.84 -4.06 -1.87
N VAL A 105 5.41 -5.25 -1.67
CA VAL A 105 6.70 -5.62 -2.27
C VAL A 105 6.51 -6.77 -3.26
N PRO A 106 7.09 -6.70 -4.47
CA PRO A 106 7.15 -7.84 -5.36
C PRO A 106 8.01 -8.96 -4.73
N GLY A 107 7.45 -10.16 -4.62
CA GLY A 107 8.17 -11.33 -4.10
C GLY A 107 7.92 -11.64 -2.61
N ALA A 108 8.68 -12.61 -2.08
CA ALA A 108 8.43 -13.18 -0.76
C ALA A 108 9.05 -12.35 0.37
N LEU A 109 8.26 -12.11 1.43
CA LEU A 109 8.77 -11.54 2.67
C LEU A 109 9.56 -12.58 3.45
N VAL A 110 10.60 -12.15 4.17
CA VAL A 110 11.25 -12.99 5.18
C VAL A 110 10.20 -13.37 6.23
N GLY A 111 9.96 -14.66 6.45
CA GLY A 111 8.92 -15.14 7.36
C GLY A 111 7.51 -15.26 6.76
N GLY A 112 7.32 -14.95 5.48
CA GLY A 112 6.13 -15.31 4.70
C GLY A 112 4.80 -14.66 5.13
N SER A 113 4.80 -13.75 6.09
CA SER A 113 3.59 -13.12 6.65
C SER A 113 3.69 -11.58 6.66
N PRO A 114 2.54 -10.86 6.67
CA PRO A 114 2.52 -9.40 6.79
C PRO A 114 3.25 -8.92 8.05
N GLN A 115 4.10 -7.91 7.92
CA GLN A 115 4.90 -7.38 9.02
C GLN A 115 4.63 -5.89 9.28
N ALA A 116 4.94 -5.41 10.48
CA ALA A 116 4.70 -4.01 10.88
C ALA A 116 6.00 -3.21 10.90
N ALA A 117 6.17 -2.26 9.99
CA ALA A 117 7.23 -1.26 10.07
C ALA A 117 6.61 0.08 10.49
N GLY A 118 6.71 0.43 11.77
CA GLY A 118 5.93 1.54 12.34
C GLY A 118 4.42 1.32 12.16
N ARG A 119 3.73 2.28 11.53
CA ARG A 119 2.30 2.16 11.18
C ARG A 119 2.07 1.54 9.80
N VAL A 120 3.12 1.23 9.06
CA VAL A 120 3.05 0.67 7.71
C VAL A 120 3.04 -0.84 7.78
N ARG A 121 2.11 -1.46 7.06
CA ARG A 121 2.03 -2.91 6.91
C ARG A 121 2.80 -3.32 5.66
N VAL A 122 3.83 -4.13 5.83
CA VAL A 122 4.65 -4.65 4.73
C VAL A 122 4.04 -5.99 4.31
N VAL A 123 3.66 -6.09 3.04
CA VAL A 123 2.91 -7.24 2.48
C VAL A 123 3.52 -7.63 1.14
N SER A 124 3.64 -8.92 0.86
CA SER A 124 3.99 -9.38 -0.49
C SER A 124 2.83 -9.11 -1.45
N SER A 125 3.12 -8.79 -2.72
CA SER A 125 2.09 -8.61 -3.75
C SER A 125 1.16 -9.82 -3.86
N ALA A 126 1.67 -11.03 -3.65
CA ALA A 126 0.91 -12.28 -3.64
C ALA A 126 -0.14 -12.37 -2.52
N MET A 127 0.10 -11.73 -1.36
CA MET A 127 -0.84 -11.75 -0.22
C MET A 127 -1.70 -10.48 -0.13
N LEU A 128 -1.41 -9.45 -0.93
CA LEU A 128 -2.04 -8.13 -0.80
C LEU A 128 -3.58 -8.21 -0.80
N VAL A 129 -4.16 -8.93 -1.76
CA VAL A 129 -5.62 -9.06 -1.86
C VAL A 129 -6.19 -9.74 -0.62
N ALA A 130 -5.65 -10.90 -0.25
CA ALA A 130 -6.11 -11.65 0.93
C ALA A 130 -5.95 -10.84 2.22
N TYR A 131 -4.90 -10.03 2.32
CA TYR A 131 -4.67 -9.15 3.46
C TYR A 131 -5.71 -8.03 3.56
N VAL A 132 -6.02 -7.37 2.44
CA VAL A 132 -7.02 -6.28 2.38
C VAL A 132 -8.43 -6.81 2.61
N THR A 133 -8.80 -7.93 1.99
CA THR A 133 -10.16 -8.48 2.04
C THR A 133 -10.45 -9.31 3.28
N GLY A 134 -9.41 -9.88 3.91
CA GLY A 134 -9.51 -10.65 5.15
C GLY A 134 -9.53 -9.81 6.43
N ALA A 135 -9.34 -8.49 6.33
CA ALA A 135 -9.48 -7.59 7.47
C ALA A 135 -10.95 -7.50 7.95
N PRO A 136 -11.20 -7.12 9.21
CA PRO A 136 -12.56 -6.90 9.69
C PRO A 136 -13.29 -5.83 8.87
N SER A 137 -14.59 -6.06 8.62
CA SER A 137 -15.45 -5.05 8.01
C SER A 137 -15.72 -3.93 9.01
N GLU A 138 -15.45 -2.70 8.61
CA GLU A 138 -15.54 -1.52 9.48
C GLU A 138 -16.32 -0.36 8.84
N MET A 139 -16.59 -0.43 7.54
CA MET A 139 -17.22 0.64 6.80
C MET A 139 -18.67 0.27 6.43
N PRO A 140 -19.68 0.97 6.96
CA PRO A 140 -21.07 0.75 6.56
C PRO A 140 -21.30 1.19 5.10
N PRO A 141 -22.34 0.66 4.41
CA PRO A 141 -22.57 0.91 3.00
C PRO A 141 -22.72 2.40 2.62
N GLU A 142 -23.37 3.20 3.46
CA GLU A 142 -23.54 4.65 3.25
C GLU A 142 -22.18 5.36 3.20
N ARG A 143 -21.32 5.09 4.18
CA ARG A 143 -20.00 5.68 4.30
C ARG A 143 -19.06 5.20 3.19
N LEU A 144 -19.27 3.96 2.72
CA LEU A 144 -18.56 3.41 1.57
C LEU A 144 -18.89 4.17 0.28
N ALA A 145 -20.16 4.50 0.05
CA ALA A 145 -20.57 5.28 -1.11
C ALA A 145 -19.97 6.69 -1.07
N GLU A 146 -20.11 7.41 0.05
CA GLU A 146 -19.54 8.75 0.23
C GLU A 146 -18.02 8.78 0.08
N THR A 147 -17.32 7.79 0.63
CA THR A 147 -15.85 7.70 0.54
C THR A 147 -15.39 7.48 -0.90
N ARG A 148 -16.14 6.72 -1.69
CA ARG A 148 -15.83 6.50 -3.12
C ARG A 148 -16.01 7.75 -3.94
N GLU A 149 -17.11 8.47 -3.73
CA GLU A 149 -17.38 9.74 -4.41
C GLU A 149 -16.26 10.75 -4.14
N ARG A 150 -15.82 10.86 -2.88
CA ARG A 150 -14.68 11.73 -2.52
C ARG A 150 -13.36 11.29 -3.14
N ALA A 151 -13.15 10.00 -3.34
CA ALA A 151 -11.94 9.49 -3.98
C ALA A 151 -11.90 9.75 -5.50
N GLU A 152 -13.04 10.08 -6.10
CA GLU A 152 -13.19 10.39 -7.53
C GLU A 152 -13.13 11.91 -7.83
N ALA A 153 -13.30 12.75 -6.81
CA ALA A 153 -13.32 14.22 -6.89
C ALA A 153 -11.92 14.85 -6.88
#